data_AF-Q3HLP9-F1
#
_entry.id   AF-Q3HLP9-F1
#
_cell.length_a   1.000
_cell.length_b   1.000
_cell.length_c   1.000
_cell.angle_alpha   90.00
_cell.angle_beta   90.00
_cell.angle_gamma   90.00
#
_symmetry.space_group_name_H-M   'P 1'
#
loop_
_entity.id
_entity.type
_entity.pdbx_description
1 polymer ?
#
loop_
_entity_poly.entity_id
_entity_poly.type
_entity_poly.pdbx_seq_one_letter_code
_entity_poly.pdbx_strand_id
1 'polypeptide(L)'
;RHGTASRPSVPDVPVKNEAPQTGASQLIKTRQQGKRTIKTTARNAEKTVKSTAKGTVKATEKGVKTAKATAKTAIKTTEQTAKTAQKAAKASAKATQKAAQTAKATAKATAEATKATVRATVAAVKAIIAGTKALISALIAGGWVAVVIILIVVLLGCAVSLFGGGSDSTSYTPVSAEVETYTPLIQKYAKQYGIPEYVELIKAVMMQESGGKGSDPMQAAEGSFNKKYPHEPNGIKDPEYSIECGVQELKAALTSAEVESPIDMERIKLALQGYNFGNGYISWAKSNYGGYSYANAVEFSAMQANRLGWEKYGDTQYPAHVLRYYPYGRAFTSGGNQAIVEVALTQLGNEGGQPYWSWYGFKGRVEWCACFVSWCADQCGYLESGIIPKFSLCSDGVNWFKGKGQWQDKNYEPQTGDLIFFDWGHDGSIDHVGIVEKCENGTVYTVEGNSGDACKQQSYPVGSSSIYGYGVVAY
;
A
#
# COMPACT_ATOMS: atom_id res chain seq x y z
N ARG A 1 -34.10 81.32 53.29
CA ARG A 1 -34.15 80.85 54.69
C ARG A 1 -35.43 80.00 54.80
N HIS A 2 -35.34 78.67 54.90
CA HIS A 2 -35.49 77.83 56.12
C HIS A 2 -36.91 77.88 56.75
N GLY A 3 -37.45 76.89 57.47
CA GLY A 3 -37.04 75.51 57.84
C GLY A 3 -38.33 74.65 58.02
N THR A 4 -38.47 73.63 58.88
CA THR A 4 -37.55 72.89 59.80
C THR A 4 -38.22 71.53 60.19
N ALA A 5 -37.66 70.72 61.10
CA ALA A 5 -38.15 69.37 61.47
C ALA A 5 -38.52 69.21 62.97
N SER A 6 -39.32 68.19 63.35
CA SER A 6 -39.05 67.24 64.48
C SER A 6 -40.25 66.34 64.92
N ARG A 7 -39.90 65.21 65.58
CA ARG A 7 -40.69 64.16 66.28
C ARG A 7 -41.13 64.60 67.71
N PRO A 8 -41.64 63.73 68.64
CA PRO A 8 -42.58 62.57 68.62
C PRO A 8 -43.62 62.60 69.80
N SER A 9 -44.45 61.56 70.00
CA SER A 9 -44.87 61.07 71.36
C SER A 9 -45.64 59.73 71.39
N VAL A 10 -45.64 59.08 72.57
CA VAL A 10 -46.02 57.69 73.00
C VAL A 10 -46.14 57.73 74.56
N PRO A 11 -46.87 56.88 75.36
CA PRO A 11 -47.63 55.62 75.11
C PRO A 11 -49.06 55.49 75.76
N ASP A 12 -49.71 54.33 75.55
CA ASP A 12 -50.55 53.47 76.45
C ASP A 12 -51.81 53.93 77.27
N VAL A 13 -52.59 52.90 77.65
CA VAL A 13 -53.64 52.81 78.73
C VAL A 13 -55.06 53.35 78.36
N PRO A 14 -56.22 52.94 78.94
CA PRO A 14 -56.68 51.67 79.58
C PRO A 14 -58.00 51.03 79.02
N VAL A 15 -58.24 49.76 79.40
CA VAL A 15 -59.49 49.11 79.95
C VAL A 15 -60.93 49.62 79.59
N LYS A 16 -61.73 48.69 79.01
CA LYS A 16 -63.21 48.43 79.04
C LYS A 16 -64.27 49.28 78.27
N ASN A 17 -65.09 48.50 77.52
CA ASN A 17 -66.56 48.50 77.34
C ASN A 17 -67.37 49.50 76.43
N GLU A 18 -68.24 48.87 75.62
CA GLU A 18 -69.63 49.25 75.19
C GLU A 18 -69.96 50.16 73.95
N ALA A 19 -70.33 49.47 72.84
CA ALA A 19 -71.57 49.62 72.01
C ALA A 19 -71.79 50.87 71.04
N PRO A 20 -72.84 50.93 70.16
CA PRO A 20 -72.66 50.62 68.72
C PRO A 20 -73.38 51.50 67.62
N GLN A 21 -73.11 51.17 66.34
CA GLN A 21 -73.86 51.47 65.06
C GLN A 21 -73.57 52.73 64.20
N THR A 22 -73.21 52.53 62.91
CA THR A 22 -74.02 52.81 61.68
C THR A 22 -73.14 52.82 60.41
N GLY A 23 -73.51 52.09 59.34
CA GLY A 23 -72.60 51.83 58.19
C GLY A 23 -73.19 51.75 56.77
N ALA A 24 -74.45 52.16 56.55
CA ALA A 24 -75.16 51.85 55.30
C ALA A 24 -74.74 52.69 54.06
N SER A 25 -74.41 53.98 54.24
CA SER A 25 -74.33 54.93 53.11
C SER A 25 -73.05 54.82 52.27
N GLN A 26 -71.92 54.45 52.88
CA GLN A 26 -70.64 54.29 52.16
C GLN A 26 -70.64 53.06 51.22
N LEU A 27 -71.37 51.99 51.56
CA LEU A 27 -71.43 50.75 50.77
C LEU A 27 -71.98 50.95 49.35
N ILE A 28 -72.94 51.87 49.16
CA ILE A 28 -73.65 52.04 47.88
C ILE A 28 -72.74 52.68 46.82
N LYS A 29 -71.98 53.72 47.16
CA LYS A 29 -71.04 54.39 46.23
C LYS A 29 -69.93 53.42 45.76
N THR A 30 -69.32 52.69 46.70
CA THR A 30 -68.26 51.72 46.42
C THR A 30 -68.72 50.63 45.43
N ARG A 31 -69.96 50.15 45.58
CA ARG A 31 -70.53 49.09 44.72
C ARG A 31 -70.76 49.54 43.27
N GLN A 32 -71.07 50.82 43.03
CA GLN A 32 -71.23 51.35 41.67
C GLN A 32 -69.89 51.57 40.94
N GLN A 33 -68.86 52.05 41.64
CA GLN A 33 -67.51 52.13 41.07
C GLN A 33 -66.96 50.75 40.70
N GLY A 34 -67.08 49.76 41.59
CA GLY A 34 -66.65 48.38 41.31
C GLY A 34 -67.27 47.78 40.05
N LYS A 35 -68.59 47.96 39.84
CA LYS A 35 -69.28 47.49 38.62
C LYS A 35 -68.75 48.13 37.33
N ARG A 36 -68.35 49.41 37.35
CA ARG A 36 -67.76 50.07 36.16
C ARG A 36 -66.36 49.53 35.87
N THR A 37 -65.51 49.40 36.89
CA THR A 37 -64.14 48.88 36.73
C THR A 37 -64.14 47.46 36.17
N ILE A 38 -64.96 46.55 36.73
CA ILE A 38 -65.07 45.15 36.25
C ILE A 38 -65.48 45.09 34.77
N LYS A 39 -66.45 45.91 34.34
CA LYS A 39 -66.92 45.91 32.94
C LYS A 39 -65.87 46.40 31.94
N THR A 40 -65.00 47.31 32.35
CA THR A 40 -63.88 47.80 31.52
C THR A 40 -62.75 46.77 31.46
N THR A 41 -62.37 46.19 32.60
CA THR A 41 -61.31 45.16 32.65
C THR A 41 -61.68 43.93 31.82
N ALA A 42 -62.94 43.46 31.90
CA ALA A 42 -63.42 42.33 31.10
C ALA A 42 -63.32 42.57 29.59
N ARG A 43 -63.72 43.77 29.11
CA ARG A 43 -63.61 44.14 27.70
C ARG A 43 -62.16 44.22 27.21
N ASN A 44 -61.25 44.73 28.04
CA ASN A 44 -59.83 44.81 27.69
C ASN A 44 -59.19 43.41 27.65
N ALA A 45 -59.50 42.54 28.62
CA ALA A 45 -59.05 41.15 28.62
C ALA A 45 -59.53 40.38 27.36
N GLU A 46 -60.81 40.51 26.99
CA GLU A 46 -61.37 39.88 25.79
C GLU A 46 -60.66 40.36 24.51
N LYS A 47 -60.35 41.66 24.42
CA LYS A 47 -59.65 42.25 23.27
C LYS A 47 -58.21 41.73 23.15
N THR A 48 -57.50 41.61 24.28
CA THR A 48 -56.15 41.05 24.34
C THR A 48 -56.12 39.56 24.00
N VAL A 49 -57.06 38.76 24.51
CA VAL A 49 -57.18 37.33 24.16
C VAL A 49 -57.44 37.17 22.65
N LYS A 50 -58.34 37.98 22.07
CA LYS A 50 -58.62 37.95 20.62
C LYS A 50 -57.42 38.38 19.77
N SER A 51 -56.62 39.38 20.18
CA SER A 51 -55.41 39.76 19.44
C SER A 51 -54.31 38.70 19.54
N THR A 52 -54.07 38.15 20.74
CA THR A 52 -53.05 37.12 20.96
C THR A 52 -53.39 35.83 20.21
N ALA A 53 -54.64 35.35 20.28
CA ALA A 53 -55.08 34.17 19.53
C ALA A 53 -54.91 34.37 18.00
N LYS A 54 -55.28 35.55 17.48
CA LYS A 54 -55.10 35.88 16.05
C LYS A 54 -53.63 35.99 15.64
N GLY A 55 -52.76 36.44 16.55
CA GLY A 55 -51.30 36.45 16.38
C GLY A 55 -50.73 35.04 16.30
N THR A 56 -51.06 34.18 17.27
CA THR A 56 -50.60 32.78 17.33
C THR A 56 -51.06 31.98 16.11
N VAL A 57 -52.34 32.07 15.72
CA VAL A 57 -52.85 31.39 14.51
C VAL A 57 -52.08 31.82 13.26
N LYS A 58 -51.80 33.12 13.10
CA LYS A 58 -51.06 33.65 11.94
C LYS A 58 -49.58 33.25 11.96
N ALA A 59 -48.98 33.05 13.13
CA ALA A 59 -47.63 32.52 13.27
C ALA A 59 -47.57 31.02 12.92
N THR A 60 -48.50 30.21 13.44
CA THR A 60 -48.63 28.78 13.10
C THR A 60 -48.90 28.59 11.61
N GLU A 61 -49.79 29.38 11.00
CA GLU A 61 -50.08 29.31 9.56
C GLU A 61 -48.85 29.63 8.70
N LYS A 62 -48.02 30.61 9.09
CA LYS A 62 -46.72 30.88 8.46
C LYS A 62 -45.76 29.70 8.64
N GLY A 63 -45.65 29.15 9.85
CA GLY A 63 -44.81 27.99 10.14
C GLY A 63 -45.16 26.77 9.29
N VAL A 64 -46.45 26.46 9.16
CA VAL A 64 -46.97 25.38 8.30
C VAL A 64 -46.69 25.64 6.82
N LYS A 65 -46.82 26.89 6.34
CA LYS A 65 -46.46 27.27 4.95
C LYS A 65 -44.97 27.09 4.68
N THR A 66 -44.10 27.51 5.61
CA THR A 66 -42.65 27.31 5.49
C THR A 66 -42.29 25.83 5.52
N ALA A 67 -42.80 25.05 6.48
CA ALA A 67 -42.55 23.61 6.57
C ALA A 67 -43.00 22.86 5.30
N LYS A 68 -44.17 23.21 4.74
CA LYS A 68 -44.67 22.65 3.49
C LYS A 68 -43.80 23.01 2.28
N ALA A 69 -43.24 24.23 2.25
CA ALA A 69 -42.29 24.62 1.21
C ALA A 69 -40.96 23.84 1.34
N THR A 70 -40.38 23.77 2.53
CA THR A 70 -39.15 23.01 2.81
C THR A 70 -39.31 21.53 2.47
N ALA A 71 -40.40 20.88 2.88
CA ALA A 71 -40.69 19.49 2.55
C ALA A 71 -40.83 19.27 1.03
N LYS A 72 -41.53 20.18 0.32
CA LYS A 72 -41.69 20.10 -1.14
C LYS A 72 -40.34 20.24 -1.86
N THR A 73 -39.45 21.11 -1.39
CA THR A 73 -38.09 21.25 -1.93
C THR A 73 -37.26 20.00 -1.64
N ALA A 74 -37.26 19.49 -0.40
CA ALA A 74 -36.53 18.28 -0.03
C ALA A 74 -36.95 17.05 -0.87
N ILE A 75 -38.26 16.83 -1.04
CA ILE A 75 -38.80 15.76 -1.90
C ILE A 75 -38.32 15.92 -3.35
N LYS A 76 -38.37 17.14 -3.89
CA LYS A 76 -37.90 17.42 -5.26
C LYS A 76 -36.41 17.16 -5.42
N THR A 77 -35.58 17.56 -4.46
CA THR A 77 -34.14 17.29 -4.45
C THR A 77 -33.86 15.78 -4.40
N THR A 78 -34.51 15.04 -3.50
CA THR A 78 -34.36 13.58 -3.40
C THR A 78 -34.81 12.87 -4.67
N GLU A 79 -35.90 13.31 -5.32
CA GLU A 79 -36.36 12.77 -6.60
C GLU A 79 -35.36 13.03 -7.73
N GLN A 80 -34.72 14.21 -7.77
CA GLN A 80 -33.67 14.53 -8.74
C GLN A 80 -32.39 13.71 -8.49
N THR A 81 -31.95 13.57 -7.24
CA THR A 81 -30.81 12.73 -6.86
C THR A 81 -31.06 11.27 -7.21
N ALA A 82 -32.24 10.73 -6.91
CA ALA A 82 -32.63 9.36 -7.27
C ALA A 82 -32.64 9.13 -8.79
N LYS A 83 -33.19 10.08 -9.58
CA LYS A 83 -33.16 10.00 -11.06
C LYS A 83 -31.74 10.06 -11.62
N THR A 84 -30.84 10.84 -11.02
CA THR A 84 -29.43 10.92 -11.43
C THR A 84 -28.68 9.64 -11.07
N ALA A 85 -28.84 9.12 -9.85
CA ALA A 85 -28.28 7.83 -9.44
C ALA A 85 -28.79 6.68 -10.32
N GLN A 86 -30.08 6.65 -10.66
CA GLN A 86 -30.65 5.64 -11.55
C GLN A 86 -30.07 5.73 -12.98
N LYS A 87 -29.81 6.95 -13.49
CA LYS A 87 -29.13 7.14 -14.79
C LYS A 87 -27.69 6.66 -14.75
N ALA A 88 -26.94 6.98 -13.70
CA ALA A 88 -25.56 6.52 -13.51
C ALA A 88 -25.48 4.99 -13.40
N ALA A 89 -26.36 4.35 -12.61
CA ALA A 89 -26.45 2.90 -12.51
C ALA A 89 -26.79 2.23 -13.85
N LYS A 90 -27.72 2.80 -14.63
CA LYS A 90 -28.07 2.31 -15.99
C LYS A 90 -26.92 2.49 -17.00
N ALA A 91 -26.11 3.54 -16.88
CA ALA A 91 -24.92 3.74 -17.71
C ALA A 91 -23.82 2.73 -17.36
N SER A 92 -23.55 2.53 -16.06
CA SER A 92 -22.60 1.54 -15.55
C SER A 92 -22.98 0.12 -15.98
N ALA A 93 -24.24 -0.30 -15.78
CA ALA A 93 -24.71 -1.62 -16.21
C ALA A 93 -24.54 -1.87 -17.71
N LYS A 94 -24.78 -0.85 -18.56
CA LYS A 94 -24.55 -0.94 -20.02
C LYS A 94 -23.06 -1.04 -20.36
N ALA A 95 -22.19 -0.34 -19.65
CA ALA A 95 -20.73 -0.44 -19.83
C ALA A 95 -20.23 -1.85 -19.46
N THR A 96 -20.65 -2.37 -18.30
CA THR A 96 -20.33 -3.74 -17.85
C THR A 96 -20.86 -4.80 -18.81
N GLN A 97 -22.08 -4.65 -19.33
CA GLN A 97 -22.64 -5.57 -20.31
C GLN A 97 -21.87 -5.56 -21.64
N LYS A 98 -21.44 -4.38 -22.11
CA LYS A 98 -20.60 -4.24 -23.31
C LYS A 98 -19.22 -4.87 -23.09
N ALA A 99 -18.59 -4.65 -21.94
CA ALA A 99 -17.31 -5.26 -21.58
C ALA A 99 -17.41 -6.80 -21.51
N ALA A 100 -18.46 -7.34 -20.89
CA ALA A 100 -18.72 -8.77 -20.83
C ALA A 100 -18.99 -9.39 -22.22
N GLN A 101 -19.66 -8.67 -23.12
CA GLN A 101 -19.85 -9.10 -24.51
C GLN A 101 -18.54 -9.11 -25.30
N THR A 102 -17.68 -8.09 -25.14
CA THR A 102 -16.34 -8.07 -25.73
C THR A 102 -15.49 -9.23 -25.19
N ALA A 103 -15.45 -9.42 -23.86
CA ALA A 103 -14.71 -10.52 -23.25
C ALA A 103 -15.21 -11.90 -23.71
N LYS A 104 -16.52 -12.08 -23.88
CA LYS A 104 -17.11 -13.33 -24.41
C LYS A 104 -16.83 -13.53 -25.90
N ALA A 105 -16.73 -12.46 -26.69
CA ALA A 105 -16.31 -12.52 -28.09
C ALA A 105 -14.82 -12.89 -28.21
N THR A 106 -13.95 -12.27 -27.40
CA THR A 106 -12.53 -12.61 -27.30
C THR A 106 -12.35 -14.07 -26.86
N ALA A 107 -13.02 -14.51 -25.79
CA ALA A 107 -12.95 -15.89 -25.32
C ALA A 107 -13.44 -16.91 -26.36
N LYS A 108 -14.45 -16.56 -27.17
CA LYS A 108 -14.93 -17.42 -28.27
C LYS A 108 -13.91 -17.49 -29.42
N ALA A 109 -13.27 -16.37 -29.77
CA ALA A 109 -12.17 -16.36 -30.74
C ALA A 109 -10.96 -17.18 -30.25
N THR A 110 -10.62 -17.09 -28.96
CA THR A 110 -9.58 -17.92 -28.33
C THR A 110 -9.96 -19.42 -28.35
N ALA A 111 -11.22 -19.77 -28.05
CA ALA A 111 -11.68 -21.16 -28.05
C ALA A 111 -11.74 -21.79 -29.46
N GLU A 112 -12.04 -21.00 -30.50
CA GLU A 112 -11.98 -21.46 -31.89
C GLU A 112 -10.53 -21.60 -32.39
N ALA A 113 -9.59 -20.81 -31.86
CA ALA A 113 -8.15 -20.95 -32.15
C ALA A 113 -7.54 -22.26 -31.60
N THR A 114 -8.00 -22.77 -30.45
CA THR A 114 -7.46 -23.99 -29.80
C THR A 114 -7.67 -25.26 -30.64
N LYS A 115 -8.58 -25.27 -31.61
CA LYS A 115 -8.86 -26.43 -32.47
C LYS A 115 -7.96 -26.54 -33.71
N ALA A 116 -7.19 -25.49 -34.02
CA ALA A 116 -6.31 -25.46 -35.19
C ALA A 116 -4.88 -25.95 -34.90
N THR A 117 -4.43 -25.83 -33.64
CA THR A 117 -3.02 -26.00 -33.24
C THR A 117 -2.45 -27.39 -33.52
N VAL A 118 -3.23 -28.46 -33.30
CA VAL A 118 -2.78 -29.85 -33.48
C VAL A 118 -2.47 -30.20 -34.94
N ARG A 119 -3.13 -29.56 -35.91
CA ARG A 119 -2.87 -29.80 -37.34
C ARG A 119 -1.66 -29.02 -37.85
N ALA A 120 -1.37 -27.86 -37.26
CA ALA A 120 -0.22 -27.02 -37.63
C ALA A 120 1.12 -27.70 -37.30
N THR A 121 1.24 -28.37 -36.15
CA THR A 121 2.49 -29.04 -35.73
C THR A 121 2.93 -30.14 -36.70
N VAL A 122 1.99 -30.95 -37.21
CA VAL A 122 2.28 -32.01 -38.19
C VAL A 122 2.66 -31.43 -39.55
N ALA A 123 2.07 -30.30 -39.94
CA ALA A 123 2.45 -29.59 -41.17
C ALA A 123 3.84 -28.94 -41.05
N ALA A 124 4.15 -28.32 -39.91
CA ALA A 124 5.46 -27.73 -39.63
C ALA A 124 6.59 -28.76 -39.67
N VAL A 125 6.40 -29.93 -39.04
CA VAL A 125 7.41 -31.02 -39.08
C VAL A 125 7.63 -31.54 -40.51
N LYS A 126 6.57 -31.67 -41.32
CA LYS A 126 6.72 -32.03 -42.74
C LYS A 126 7.41 -30.94 -43.57
N ALA A 127 7.12 -29.66 -43.30
CA ALA A 127 7.75 -28.52 -43.95
C ALA A 127 9.24 -28.39 -43.60
N ILE A 128 9.61 -28.68 -42.35
CA ILE A 128 11.02 -28.73 -41.91
C ILE A 128 11.78 -29.82 -42.69
N ILE A 129 11.24 -31.05 -42.76
CA ILE A 129 11.89 -32.16 -43.49
C ILE A 129 12.02 -31.86 -45.00
N ALA A 130 11.05 -31.17 -45.61
CA ALA A 130 11.16 -30.69 -47.00
C ALA A 130 12.19 -29.57 -47.14
N GLY A 131 12.22 -28.63 -46.19
CA GLY A 131 13.18 -27.52 -46.11
C GLY A 131 14.63 -27.99 -46.00
N THR A 132 14.92 -29.02 -45.20
CA THR A 132 16.28 -29.58 -45.08
C THR A 132 16.78 -30.16 -46.40
N LYS A 133 15.90 -30.78 -47.20
CA LYS A 133 16.26 -31.24 -48.56
C LYS A 133 16.46 -30.10 -49.55
N ALA A 134 15.66 -29.03 -49.45
CA ALA A 134 15.82 -27.85 -50.29
C ALA A 134 17.11 -27.06 -49.96
N LEU A 135 17.49 -26.97 -48.69
CA LEU A 135 18.69 -26.26 -48.22
C LEU A 135 19.99 -26.89 -48.75
N ILE A 136 20.05 -28.23 -48.82
CA ILE A 136 21.19 -28.96 -49.41
C ILE A 136 21.36 -28.63 -50.91
N SER A 137 20.26 -28.37 -51.63
CA SER A 137 20.31 -27.94 -53.04
C SER A 137 20.60 -26.45 -53.21
N ALA A 138 20.22 -25.61 -52.23
CA ALA A 138 20.38 -24.15 -52.31
C ALA A 138 21.81 -23.67 -51.99
N LEU A 139 22.62 -24.45 -51.27
CA LEU A 139 24.03 -24.14 -50.95
C LEU A 139 24.95 -24.02 -52.19
N ILE A 140 24.47 -24.37 -53.39
CA ILE A 140 25.21 -24.26 -54.66
C ILE A 140 24.97 -22.90 -55.35
N ALA A 141 23.90 -22.15 -55.00
CA ALA A 141 23.53 -20.89 -55.65
C ALA A 141 23.65 -19.71 -54.66
N GLY A 142 24.69 -18.90 -54.82
CA GLY A 142 25.11 -17.90 -53.82
C GLY A 142 24.06 -16.84 -53.46
N GLY A 143 24.02 -16.47 -52.18
CA GLY A 143 23.03 -15.53 -51.64
C GLY A 143 23.38 -14.97 -50.25
N TRP A 144 24.61 -14.49 -50.04
CA TRP A 144 25.09 -13.98 -48.75
C TRP A 144 24.20 -12.89 -48.13
N VAL A 145 23.50 -12.11 -48.97
CA VAL A 145 22.55 -11.06 -48.56
C VAL A 145 21.37 -11.65 -47.76
N ALA A 146 20.91 -12.86 -48.07
CA ALA A 146 19.83 -13.52 -47.33
C ALA A 146 20.26 -13.89 -45.91
N VAL A 147 21.54 -14.27 -45.72
CA VAL A 147 22.10 -14.62 -44.40
C VAL A 147 22.14 -13.39 -43.48
N VAL A 148 22.50 -12.22 -44.01
CA VAL A 148 22.51 -10.96 -43.24
C VAL A 148 21.09 -10.54 -42.82
N ILE A 149 20.11 -10.65 -43.73
CA ILE A 149 18.71 -10.33 -43.41
C ILE A 149 18.14 -11.33 -42.38
N ILE A 150 18.44 -12.62 -42.50
CA ILE A 150 18.04 -13.63 -41.52
C ILE A 150 18.71 -13.38 -40.16
N LEU A 151 19.98 -13.00 -40.10
CA LEU A 151 20.65 -12.61 -38.85
C LEU A 151 19.98 -11.41 -38.19
N ILE A 152 19.62 -10.38 -38.96
CA ILE A 152 18.91 -9.20 -38.44
C ILE A 152 17.51 -9.58 -37.94
N VAL A 153 16.78 -10.43 -38.67
CA VAL A 153 15.44 -10.91 -38.27
C VAL A 153 15.50 -11.86 -37.07
N VAL A 154 16.56 -12.66 -36.91
CA VAL A 154 16.78 -13.49 -35.72
C VAL A 154 17.18 -12.63 -34.52
N LEU A 155 18.06 -11.64 -34.67
CA LEU A 155 18.42 -10.72 -33.59
C LEU A 155 17.24 -9.86 -33.13
N LEU A 156 16.45 -9.31 -34.07
CA LEU A 156 15.21 -8.59 -33.76
C LEU A 156 14.12 -9.54 -33.22
N GLY A 157 14.04 -10.77 -33.72
CA GLY A 157 13.14 -11.80 -33.23
C GLY A 157 13.45 -12.20 -31.78
N CYS A 158 14.73 -12.34 -31.43
CA CYS A 158 15.19 -12.54 -30.05
C CYS A 158 14.87 -11.31 -29.18
N ALA A 159 15.11 -10.10 -29.65
CA ALA A 159 14.77 -8.88 -28.92
C ALA A 159 13.24 -8.75 -28.65
N VAL A 160 12.40 -9.03 -29.64
CA VAL A 160 10.94 -9.03 -29.49
C VAL A 160 10.44 -10.19 -28.62
N SER A 161 11.12 -11.35 -28.65
CA SER A 161 10.82 -12.47 -27.74
C SER A 161 11.21 -12.20 -26.28
N LEU A 162 12.06 -11.20 -26.03
CA LEU A 162 12.47 -10.78 -24.68
C LEU A 162 11.69 -9.55 -24.17
N PHE A 163 10.98 -8.81 -25.03
CA PHE A 163 10.29 -7.56 -24.68
C PHE A 163 8.84 -7.47 -25.21
N GLY A 164 8.11 -8.59 -25.25
CA GLY A 164 6.77 -8.63 -25.86
C GLY A 164 5.74 -9.51 -25.15
N GLY A 165 5.20 -9.08 -23.98
CA GLY A 165 4.12 -9.87 -23.37
C GLY A 165 3.56 -9.50 -21.99
N GLY A 166 3.53 -8.23 -21.57
CA GLY A 166 2.89 -7.88 -20.30
C GLY A 166 2.66 -6.38 -20.12
N SER A 167 1.46 -5.99 -19.72
CA SER A 167 1.22 -4.66 -19.14
C SER A 167 1.64 -4.70 -17.67
N ASP A 168 2.95 -4.72 -17.42
CA ASP A 168 3.50 -4.70 -16.07
C ASP A 168 3.17 -3.37 -15.40
N SER A 169 2.20 -3.42 -14.48
CA SER A 169 2.10 -2.43 -13.40
C SER A 169 3.40 -2.49 -12.60
N THR A 170 4.23 -1.46 -12.74
CA THR A 170 5.59 -1.32 -12.16
C THR A 170 5.61 -1.15 -10.64
N SER A 171 4.52 -1.48 -9.95
CA SER A 171 4.38 -1.45 -8.51
C SER A 171 4.50 -2.84 -7.92
N TYR A 172 5.40 -3.01 -6.95
CA TYR A 172 5.28 -4.04 -5.91
C TYR A 172 3.82 -4.07 -5.40
N THR A 173 3.25 -5.27 -5.24
CA THR A 173 1.93 -5.40 -4.62
C THR A 173 2.12 -5.67 -3.13
N PRO A 174 1.69 -4.78 -2.23
CA PRO A 174 1.71 -5.07 -0.80
C PRO A 174 0.98 -6.37 -0.47
N VAL A 175 1.50 -7.11 0.49
CA VAL A 175 0.79 -8.26 1.07
C VAL A 175 -0.52 -7.81 1.74
N SER A 176 -1.44 -8.74 1.97
CA SER A 176 -2.72 -8.44 2.61
C SER A 176 -2.53 -7.96 4.06
N ALA A 177 -3.51 -7.22 4.58
CA ALA A 177 -3.53 -6.84 5.98
C ALA A 177 -3.53 -8.08 6.90
N GLU A 178 -4.17 -9.18 6.45
CA GLU A 178 -4.13 -10.47 7.14
C GLU A 178 -2.70 -11.03 7.23
N VAL A 179 -1.89 -10.97 6.17
CA VAL A 179 -0.46 -11.38 6.22
C VAL A 179 0.33 -10.46 7.17
N GLU A 180 0.09 -9.14 7.12
CA GLU A 180 0.76 -8.20 8.05
C GLU A 180 0.44 -8.48 9.53
N THR A 181 -0.73 -9.02 9.86
CA THR A 181 -1.02 -9.40 11.27
C THR A 181 -0.09 -10.50 11.79
N TYR A 182 0.49 -11.32 10.91
CA TYR A 182 1.44 -12.36 11.27
C TYR A 182 2.89 -11.90 11.34
N THR A 183 3.22 -10.65 10.96
CA THR A 183 4.60 -10.12 10.95
C THR A 183 5.36 -10.37 12.28
N PRO A 184 4.80 -10.21 13.49
CA PRO A 184 5.50 -10.55 14.73
C PRO A 184 5.82 -12.04 14.90
N LEU A 185 4.94 -12.94 14.45
CA LEU A 185 5.17 -14.39 14.49
C LEU A 185 6.17 -14.83 13.41
N ILE A 186 6.08 -14.25 12.21
CA ILE A 186 7.06 -14.44 11.13
C ILE A 186 8.44 -14.01 11.62
N GLN A 187 8.59 -12.83 12.22
CA GLN A 187 9.84 -12.33 12.78
C GLN A 187 10.39 -13.25 13.90
N LYS A 188 9.53 -13.71 14.82
CA LYS A 188 9.87 -14.68 15.88
C LYS A 188 10.52 -15.94 15.26
N TYR A 189 9.85 -16.59 14.32
CA TYR A 189 10.33 -17.85 13.75
C TYR A 189 11.48 -17.66 12.76
N ALA A 190 11.48 -16.61 11.95
CA ALA A 190 12.61 -16.27 11.07
C ALA A 190 13.90 -16.08 11.87
N LYS A 191 13.82 -15.36 13.00
CA LYS A 191 14.94 -15.24 13.96
C LYS A 191 15.31 -16.57 14.61
N GLN A 192 14.33 -17.37 15.04
CA GLN A 192 14.55 -18.68 15.68
C GLN A 192 15.30 -19.66 14.77
N TYR A 193 15.04 -19.64 13.47
CA TYR A 193 15.65 -20.54 12.49
C TYR A 193 16.84 -19.95 11.71
N GLY A 194 17.27 -18.73 12.06
CA GLY A 194 18.47 -18.10 11.50
C GLY A 194 18.29 -17.55 10.08
N ILE A 195 17.09 -17.07 9.73
CA ILE A 195 16.78 -16.35 8.48
C ILE A 195 16.02 -15.02 8.70
N PRO A 196 16.35 -14.18 9.72
CA PRO A 196 15.61 -12.94 10.04
C PRO A 196 15.54 -11.92 8.88
N GLU A 197 16.50 -11.95 7.96
CA GLU A 197 16.57 -11.09 6.78
C GLU A 197 15.58 -11.48 5.67
N TYR A 198 14.96 -12.66 5.77
CA TYR A 198 13.97 -13.20 4.81
C TYR A 198 12.51 -13.00 5.25
N VAL A 199 12.22 -12.16 6.26
CA VAL A 199 10.85 -11.88 6.75
C VAL A 199 9.89 -11.48 5.62
N GLU A 200 10.30 -10.59 4.73
CA GLU A 200 9.46 -10.17 3.59
C GLU A 200 9.28 -11.29 2.55
N LEU A 201 10.22 -12.25 2.45
CA LEU A 201 10.06 -13.41 1.56
C LEU A 201 9.06 -14.41 2.15
N ILE A 202 9.09 -14.60 3.48
CA ILE A 202 8.09 -15.43 4.19
C ILE A 202 6.69 -14.81 4.04
N LYS A 203 6.57 -13.48 4.17
CA LYS A 203 5.30 -12.76 3.90
C LYS A 203 4.84 -12.93 2.45
N ALA A 204 5.75 -12.84 1.47
CA ALA A 204 5.44 -13.07 0.06
C ALA A 204 4.95 -14.51 -0.22
N VAL A 205 5.58 -15.52 0.41
CA VAL A 205 5.14 -16.92 0.37
C VAL A 205 3.76 -17.07 1.00
N MET A 206 3.54 -16.60 2.22
CA MET A 206 2.22 -16.65 2.89
C MET A 206 1.12 -15.97 2.05
N MET A 207 1.45 -14.86 1.41
CA MET A 207 0.54 -14.12 0.54
C MET A 207 0.14 -14.94 -0.70
N GLN A 208 1.07 -15.69 -1.26
CA GLN A 208 0.81 -16.60 -2.38
C GLN A 208 0.05 -17.87 -1.97
N GLU A 209 0.37 -18.45 -0.81
CA GLU A 209 -0.24 -19.70 -0.33
C GLU A 209 -1.70 -19.54 0.11
N SER A 210 -2.01 -18.48 0.86
CA SER A 210 -3.35 -18.28 1.42
C SER A 210 -3.84 -16.84 1.43
N GLY A 211 -2.95 -15.87 1.22
CA GLY A 211 -3.24 -14.47 1.52
C GLY A 211 -3.36 -14.20 3.02
N GLY A 212 -2.72 -15.01 3.87
CA GLY A 212 -2.79 -14.94 5.34
C GLY A 212 -4.08 -15.53 5.94
N LYS A 213 -4.73 -16.49 5.26
CA LYS A 213 -6.10 -16.95 5.57
C LYS A 213 -6.15 -18.40 6.01
N GLY A 214 -7.19 -18.74 6.76
CA GLY A 214 -7.45 -20.09 7.24
C GLY A 214 -6.57 -20.49 8.43
N SER A 215 -6.56 -21.78 8.75
CA SER A 215 -5.79 -22.33 9.87
C SER A 215 -4.39 -22.80 9.50
N ASP A 216 -4.07 -22.79 8.21
CA ASP A 216 -2.77 -23.17 7.64
C ASP A 216 -2.27 -22.08 6.67
N PRO A 217 -1.97 -20.86 7.15
CA PRO A 217 -1.64 -19.71 6.30
C PRO A 217 -0.41 -19.91 5.40
N MET A 218 0.53 -20.81 5.76
CA MET A 218 1.68 -21.18 4.93
C MET A 218 1.46 -22.42 4.05
N GLN A 219 0.26 -23.01 4.07
CA GLN A 219 -0.07 -24.34 3.47
C GLN A 219 0.99 -25.41 3.78
N ALA A 220 1.48 -25.42 5.03
CA ALA A 220 2.62 -26.23 5.46
C ALA A 220 2.23 -27.65 5.91
N ALA A 221 0.93 -28.02 5.88
CA ALA A 221 0.46 -29.32 6.35
C ALA A 221 1.10 -30.51 5.62
N GLU A 222 1.31 -30.42 4.31
CA GLU A 222 1.92 -31.49 3.52
C GLU A 222 3.45 -31.58 3.70
N GLY A 223 4.06 -30.56 4.33
CA GLY A 223 5.50 -30.45 4.57
C GLY A 223 6.08 -31.48 5.55
N SER A 224 7.39 -31.68 5.45
CA SER A 224 8.22 -32.54 6.29
C SER A 224 8.40 -32.04 7.74
N PHE A 225 8.28 -30.73 7.98
CA PHE A 225 8.35 -30.16 9.33
C PHE A 225 7.04 -30.27 10.12
N ASN A 226 5.90 -30.53 9.46
CA ASN A 226 4.68 -30.92 10.16
C ASN A 226 4.87 -32.30 10.81
N LYS A 227 4.67 -32.37 12.12
CA LYS A 227 4.80 -33.57 12.97
C LYS A 227 3.58 -33.76 13.88
N LYS A 228 2.56 -32.90 13.76
CA LYS A 228 1.43 -32.76 14.70
C LYS A 228 0.07 -32.98 14.04
N TYR A 229 -0.07 -32.64 12.76
CA TYR A 229 -1.31 -32.72 12.00
C TYR A 229 -1.18 -33.67 10.81
N PRO A 230 -2.29 -34.18 10.22
CA PRO A 230 -2.23 -34.99 9.01
C PRO A 230 -1.55 -34.26 7.84
N HIS A 231 -0.81 -35.00 7.02
CA HIS A 231 -0.20 -34.50 5.78
C HIS A 231 -1.23 -34.50 4.65
N GLU A 232 -2.19 -33.58 4.75
CA GLU A 232 -3.24 -33.35 3.76
C GLU A 232 -3.48 -31.84 3.60
N PRO A 233 -3.99 -31.35 2.45
CA PRO A 233 -4.23 -29.93 2.23
C PRO A 233 -5.07 -29.30 3.35
N ASN A 234 -4.56 -28.21 3.94
CA ASN A 234 -5.15 -27.54 5.10
C ASN A 234 -5.29 -28.42 6.36
N GLY A 235 -4.47 -29.47 6.52
CA GLY A 235 -4.48 -30.37 7.68
C GLY A 235 -4.14 -29.68 9.00
N ILE A 236 -3.26 -28.66 8.99
CA ILE A 236 -2.91 -27.86 10.17
C ILE A 236 -4.09 -27.00 10.62
N LYS A 237 -4.43 -27.09 11.91
CA LYS A 237 -5.54 -26.34 12.56
C LYS A 237 -5.06 -25.21 13.48
N ASP A 238 -3.81 -24.80 13.32
CA ASP A 238 -3.06 -23.95 14.25
C ASP A 238 -2.16 -23.00 13.44
N PRO A 239 -2.56 -21.72 13.26
CA PRO A 239 -1.84 -20.77 12.42
C PRO A 239 -0.40 -20.52 12.85
N GLU A 240 -0.11 -20.51 14.15
CA GLU A 240 1.25 -20.30 14.66
C GLU A 240 2.12 -21.50 14.30
N TYR A 241 1.60 -22.73 14.44
CA TYR A 241 2.30 -23.94 14.02
C TYR A 241 2.49 -24.05 12.50
N SER A 242 1.54 -23.57 11.70
CA SER A 242 1.69 -23.45 10.24
C SER A 242 2.84 -22.52 9.87
N ILE A 243 2.97 -21.36 10.54
CA ILE A 243 4.09 -20.43 10.36
C ILE A 243 5.41 -21.09 10.77
N GLU A 244 5.45 -21.76 11.92
CA GLU A 244 6.64 -22.49 12.38
C GLU A 244 7.12 -23.55 11.38
N CYS A 245 6.19 -24.31 10.79
CA CYS A 245 6.50 -25.32 9.77
C CYS A 245 6.93 -24.68 8.45
N GLY A 246 6.17 -23.70 7.94
CA GLY A 246 6.44 -23.03 6.67
C GLY A 246 7.76 -22.26 6.66
N VAL A 247 8.14 -21.63 7.77
CA VAL A 247 9.45 -20.97 7.92
C VAL A 247 10.59 -22.01 7.87
N GLN A 248 10.42 -23.20 8.47
CA GLN A 248 11.42 -24.27 8.38
C GLN A 248 11.52 -24.86 6.97
N GLU A 249 10.39 -25.08 6.27
CA GLU A 249 10.39 -25.54 4.87
C GLU A 249 11.10 -24.53 3.96
N LEU A 250 10.78 -23.24 4.06
CA LEU A 250 11.45 -22.19 3.28
C LEU A 250 12.94 -22.11 3.63
N LYS A 251 13.30 -22.16 4.92
CA LYS A 251 14.71 -22.21 5.36
C LYS A 251 15.46 -23.40 4.77
N ALA A 252 14.83 -24.59 4.70
CA ALA A 252 15.42 -25.78 4.12
C ALA A 252 15.60 -25.65 2.59
N ALA A 253 14.65 -25.03 1.91
CA ALA A 253 14.73 -24.72 0.48
C ALA A 253 15.84 -23.69 0.17
N LEU A 254 15.89 -22.57 0.91
CA LEU A 254 16.95 -21.55 0.82
C LEU A 254 18.34 -22.18 1.04
N THR A 255 18.48 -23.03 2.06
CA THR A 255 19.75 -23.74 2.36
C THR A 255 20.15 -24.66 1.20
N SER A 256 19.20 -25.42 0.65
CA SER A 256 19.45 -26.41 -0.42
C SER A 256 19.75 -25.76 -1.78
N ALA A 257 19.16 -24.59 -2.03
CA ALA A 257 19.44 -23.75 -3.19
C ALA A 257 20.74 -22.94 -3.05
N GLU A 258 21.39 -22.95 -1.89
CA GLU A 258 22.61 -22.17 -1.56
C GLU A 258 22.41 -20.64 -1.64
N VAL A 259 21.22 -20.15 -1.25
CA VAL A 259 20.91 -18.71 -1.26
C VAL A 259 21.83 -17.94 -0.33
N GLU A 260 22.52 -16.94 -0.88
CA GLU A 260 23.51 -16.13 -0.13
C GLU A 260 22.91 -14.88 0.53
N SER A 261 21.82 -14.33 -0.03
CA SER A 261 21.18 -13.11 0.48
C SER A 261 19.71 -12.96 0.04
N PRO A 262 18.91 -12.09 0.71
CA PRO A 262 17.53 -11.74 0.30
C PRO A 262 17.38 -11.20 -1.13
N ILE A 263 18.48 -10.82 -1.78
CA ILE A 263 18.48 -10.24 -3.13
C ILE A 263 18.99 -11.22 -4.21
N ASP A 264 19.46 -12.41 -3.80
CA ASP A 264 19.92 -13.48 -4.70
C ASP A 264 18.74 -14.11 -5.45
N MET A 265 18.22 -13.37 -6.45
CA MET A 265 17.02 -13.74 -7.17
C MET A 265 17.15 -15.05 -7.95
N GLU A 266 18.36 -15.45 -8.34
CA GLU A 266 18.57 -16.71 -9.05
C GLU A 266 18.34 -17.90 -8.12
N ARG A 267 19.05 -17.94 -6.99
CA ARG A 267 18.91 -19.03 -6.02
C ARG A 267 17.60 -18.93 -5.23
N ILE A 268 17.03 -17.73 -5.02
CA ILE A 268 15.68 -17.56 -4.45
C ILE A 268 14.60 -18.15 -5.37
N LYS A 269 14.67 -17.95 -6.69
CA LYS A 269 13.70 -18.61 -7.62
C LYS A 269 13.79 -20.14 -7.53
N LEU A 270 15.00 -20.67 -7.39
CA LEU A 270 15.24 -22.10 -7.17
C LEU A 270 14.67 -22.59 -5.83
N ALA A 271 14.91 -21.86 -4.75
CA ALA A 271 14.35 -22.15 -3.43
C ALA A 271 12.82 -22.10 -3.41
N LEU A 272 12.22 -21.06 -3.99
CA LEU A 272 10.76 -20.90 -4.07
C LEU A 272 10.09 -22.03 -4.87
N GLN A 273 10.65 -22.41 -6.02
CA GLN A 273 10.13 -23.56 -6.76
C GLN A 273 10.34 -24.87 -6.00
N GLY A 274 11.43 -24.98 -5.22
CA GLY A 274 11.67 -26.07 -4.28
C GLY A 274 10.72 -26.12 -3.09
N TYR A 275 10.22 -24.98 -2.61
CA TYR A 275 9.15 -24.92 -1.61
C TYR A 275 7.85 -25.54 -2.19
N ASN A 276 7.50 -25.15 -3.42
CA ASN A 276 6.27 -25.60 -4.08
C ASN A 276 6.30 -27.06 -4.59
N PHE A 277 7.45 -27.56 -5.04
CA PHE A 277 7.62 -28.92 -5.57
C PHE A 277 8.30 -29.89 -4.58
N GLY A 278 8.66 -29.41 -3.38
CA GLY A 278 9.55 -30.11 -2.46
C GLY A 278 11.03 -30.05 -2.88
N ASN A 279 11.93 -30.12 -1.90
CA ASN A 279 13.38 -29.92 -2.09
C ASN A 279 14.06 -30.89 -3.06
N GLY A 280 13.40 -32.01 -3.43
CA GLY A 280 13.88 -32.89 -4.51
C GLY A 280 14.00 -32.20 -5.87
N TYR A 281 13.18 -31.17 -6.12
CA TYR A 281 13.31 -30.31 -7.31
C TYR A 281 14.66 -29.59 -7.34
N ILE A 282 15.12 -29.05 -6.20
CA ILE A 282 16.33 -28.24 -6.12
C ILE A 282 17.56 -29.03 -6.56
N SER A 283 17.73 -30.24 -6.02
CA SER A 283 18.81 -31.15 -6.40
C SER A 283 18.73 -31.55 -7.87
N TRP A 284 17.53 -31.88 -8.36
CA TRP A 284 17.32 -32.25 -9.76
C TRP A 284 17.65 -31.10 -10.72
N ALA A 285 17.19 -29.88 -10.43
CA ALA A 285 17.42 -28.70 -11.27
C ALA A 285 18.92 -28.34 -11.31
N LYS A 286 19.62 -28.37 -10.17
CA LYS A 286 21.08 -28.15 -10.11
C LYS A 286 21.84 -29.21 -10.91
N SER A 287 21.51 -30.50 -10.75
CA SER A 287 22.23 -31.60 -11.42
C SER A 287 22.02 -31.65 -12.93
N ASN A 288 20.85 -31.27 -13.44
CA ASN A 288 20.52 -31.38 -14.88
C ASN A 288 20.66 -30.04 -15.64
N TYR A 289 20.53 -28.91 -14.94
CA TYR A 289 20.39 -27.58 -15.56
C TYR A 289 21.22 -26.48 -14.90
N GLY A 290 21.98 -26.76 -13.84
CA GLY A 290 22.76 -25.78 -13.08
C GLY A 290 21.93 -24.89 -12.14
N GLY A 291 20.63 -24.75 -12.35
CA GLY A 291 19.76 -23.90 -11.53
C GLY A 291 18.30 -23.90 -11.97
N TYR A 292 17.55 -22.88 -11.54
CA TYR A 292 16.14 -22.71 -11.89
C TYR A 292 15.95 -22.16 -13.31
N SER A 293 14.97 -22.69 -14.03
CA SER A 293 14.35 -22.02 -15.17
C SER A 293 12.85 -22.30 -15.19
N TYR A 294 12.07 -21.49 -15.89
CA TYR A 294 10.65 -21.82 -16.10
C TYR A 294 10.48 -23.14 -16.89
N ALA A 295 11.39 -23.42 -17.84
CA ALA A 295 11.32 -24.61 -18.68
C ALA A 295 11.51 -25.91 -17.86
N ASN A 296 12.52 -25.96 -16.98
CA ASN A 296 12.75 -27.15 -16.16
C ASN A 296 11.73 -27.31 -15.01
N ALA A 297 11.12 -26.22 -14.53
CA ALA A 297 9.95 -26.31 -13.65
C ALA A 297 8.75 -26.98 -14.35
N VAL A 298 8.47 -26.63 -15.62
CA VAL A 298 7.42 -27.27 -16.43
C VAL A 298 7.71 -28.75 -16.69
N GLU A 299 8.96 -29.09 -17.03
CA GLU A 299 9.39 -30.47 -17.22
C GLU A 299 9.21 -31.31 -15.95
N PHE A 300 9.71 -30.83 -14.80
CA PHE A 300 9.60 -31.54 -13.53
C PHE A 300 8.15 -31.77 -13.13
N SER A 301 7.29 -30.75 -13.31
CA SER A 301 5.86 -30.87 -13.07
C SER A 301 5.24 -31.97 -13.93
N ALA A 302 5.54 -32.01 -15.24
CA ALA A 302 5.04 -33.05 -16.15
C ALA A 302 5.56 -34.46 -15.79
N MET A 303 6.84 -34.59 -15.43
CA MET A 303 7.45 -35.85 -14.99
C MET A 303 6.78 -36.39 -13.73
N GLN A 304 6.57 -35.55 -12.73
CA GLN A 304 5.98 -35.92 -11.44
C GLN A 304 4.47 -36.20 -11.57
N ALA A 305 3.75 -35.38 -12.34
CA ALA A 305 2.34 -35.62 -12.65
C ALA A 305 2.13 -36.99 -13.31
N ASN A 306 2.92 -37.30 -14.35
CA ASN A 306 2.87 -38.60 -15.02
C ASN A 306 3.27 -39.77 -14.09
N ARG A 307 4.26 -39.58 -13.20
CA ARG A 307 4.68 -40.60 -12.22
C ARG A 307 3.59 -40.92 -11.19
N LEU A 308 2.82 -39.92 -10.77
CA LEU A 308 1.80 -40.03 -9.72
C LEU A 308 0.38 -40.28 -10.29
N GLY A 309 0.20 -40.21 -11.61
CA GLY A 309 -1.10 -40.29 -12.26
C GLY A 309 -1.98 -39.06 -12.04
N TRP A 310 -1.36 -37.89 -11.80
CA TRP A 310 -2.04 -36.61 -11.55
C TRP A 310 -2.16 -35.78 -12.83
N GLU A 311 -3.14 -34.88 -12.90
CA GLU A 311 -3.31 -33.95 -14.03
C GLU A 311 -2.25 -32.84 -14.05
N LYS A 312 -1.84 -32.38 -12.86
CA LYS A 312 -0.80 -31.35 -12.65
C LYS A 312 -0.05 -31.65 -11.35
N TYR A 313 1.23 -31.28 -11.29
CA TYR A 313 2.03 -31.31 -10.06
C TYR A 313 2.46 -29.88 -9.70
N GLY A 314 1.97 -29.36 -8.58
CA GLY A 314 2.26 -28.02 -8.06
C GLY A 314 1.96 -26.86 -9.03
N ASP A 315 2.73 -25.79 -8.91
CA ASP A 315 2.67 -24.58 -9.72
C ASP A 315 4.02 -24.26 -10.39
N THR A 316 4.07 -24.36 -11.71
CA THR A 316 5.26 -24.12 -12.53
C THR A 316 5.65 -22.64 -12.63
N GLN A 317 4.80 -21.72 -12.18
CA GLN A 317 5.06 -20.28 -12.17
C GLN A 317 5.23 -19.73 -10.75
N TYR A 318 5.36 -20.61 -9.75
CA TYR A 318 5.32 -20.25 -8.33
C TYR A 318 6.32 -19.13 -7.94
N PRO A 319 7.59 -19.11 -8.39
CA PRO A 319 8.48 -17.99 -8.10
C PRO A 319 7.98 -16.65 -8.64
N ALA A 320 7.36 -16.59 -9.82
CA ALA A 320 6.79 -15.35 -10.35
C ALA A 320 5.57 -14.91 -9.53
N HIS A 321 4.76 -15.87 -9.06
CA HIS A 321 3.59 -15.59 -8.22
C HIS A 321 3.92 -15.18 -6.78
N VAL A 322 5.06 -15.61 -6.23
CA VAL A 322 5.59 -15.11 -4.95
C VAL A 322 6.27 -13.76 -5.13
N LEU A 323 7.19 -13.62 -6.09
CA LEU A 323 8.07 -12.45 -6.21
C LEU A 323 7.34 -11.13 -6.54
N ARG A 324 6.09 -11.18 -7.05
CA ARG A 324 5.21 -9.99 -7.16
C ARG A 324 4.85 -9.34 -5.81
N TYR A 325 4.94 -10.13 -4.74
CA TYR A 325 4.72 -9.74 -3.34
C TYR A 325 6.03 -9.65 -2.55
N TYR A 326 7.19 -9.69 -3.20
CA TYR A 326 8.48 -9.54 -2.53
C TYR A 326 9.11 -8.19 -2.91
N PRO A 327 9.46 -7.31 -1.95
CA PRO A 327 10.04 -6.00 -2.26
C PRO A 327 11.29 -6.11 -3.15
N TYR A 328 12.20 -7.05 -2.85
CA TYR A 328 13.41 -7.25 -3.64
C TYR A 328 13.19 -8.04 -4.96
N GLY A 329 11.98 -8.61 -5.16
CA GLY A 329 11.64 -9.45 -6.30
C GLY A 329 11.63 -8.72 -7.65
N ARG A 330 11.52 -7.39 -7.64
CA ARG A 330 11.53 -6.53 -8.83
C ARG A 330 12.86 -5.77 -9.05
N ALA A 331 13.64 -5.51 -7.99
CA ALA A 331 14.91 -4.77 -8.06
C ALA A 331 15.87 -5.30 -9.14
N PHE A 332 15.99 -6.64 -9.25
CA PHE A 332 16.84 -7.32 -10.24
C PHE A 332 16.18 -7.55 -11.62
N THR A 333 15.02 -6.95 -11.89
CA THR A 333 14.42 -6.93 -13.24
C THR A 333 14.62 -5.60 -13.99
N SER A 334 15.10 -4.56 -13.31
CA SER A 334 15.27 -3.23 -13.91
C SER A 334 16.58 -2.51 -13.60
N GLY A 335 17.34 -2.92 -12.57
CA GLY A 335 18.68 -2.36 -12.31
C GLY A 335 18.70 -0.83 -12.17
N GLY A 336 17.61 -0.25 -11.65
CA GLY A 336 17.32 1.18 -11.77
C GLY A 336 17.11 1.90 -10.45
N ASN A 337 17.02 3.21 -10.55
CA ASN A 337 16.97 4.16 -9.43
C ASN A 337 15.96 3.86 -8.32
N GLN A 338 14.84 3.21 -8.65
CA GLN A 338 13.83 2.78 -7.68
C GLN A 338 14.34 1.71 -6.69
N ALA A 339 15.30 0.87 -7.05
CA ALA A 339 15.68 -0.29 -6.23
C ALA A 339 16.34 0.10 -4.90
N ILE A 340 17.22 1.11 -4.88
CA ILE A 340 17.82 1.59 -3.63
C ILE A 340 16.79 2.26 -2.72
N VAL A 341 15.76 2.88 -3.30
CA VAL A 341 14.62 3.46 -2.56
C VAL A 341 13.79 2.35 -1.93
N GLU A 342 13.47 1.29 -2.68
CA GLU A 342 12.74 0.13 -2.15
C GLU A 342 13.50 -0.55 -1.01
N VAL A 343 14.82 -0.76 -1.18
CA VAL A 343 15.68 -1.27 -0.10
C VAL A 343 15.68 -0.34 1.12
N ALA A 344 15.80 0.98 0.93
CA ALA A 344 15.76 1.92 2.04
C ALA A 344 14.41 1.90 2.78
N LEU A 345 13.29 1.82 2.04
CA LEU A 345 11.94 1.74 2.60
C LEU A 345 11.71 0.48 3.45
N THR A 346 12.36 -0.66 3.15
CA THR A 346 12.24 -1.86 4.01
C THR A 346 12.89 -1.69 5.39
N GLN A 347 13.74 -0.68 5.57
CA GLN A 347 14.47 -0.44 6.82
C GLN A 347 13.75 0.51 7.79
N LEU A 348 12.61 1.10 7.40
CA LEU A 348 11.88 2.06 8.22
C LEU A 348 11.55 1.51 9.61
N GLY A 349 11.87 2.30 10.64
CA GLY A 349 11.71 1.90 12.03
C GLY A 349 12.89 1.13 12.64
N ASN A 350 13.94 0.78 11.89
CA ASN A 350 15.16 0.23 12.47
C ASN A 350 15.93 1.28 13.28
N GLU A 351 16.13 1.03 14.58
CA GLU A 351 16.79 1.92 15.55
C GLU A 351 18.26 1.50 15.84
N GLY A 352 19.08 2.45 16.29
CA GLY A 352 20.46 2.23 16.76
C GLY A 352 21.51 1.85 15.70
N GLY A 353 21.08 1.57 14.47
CA GLY A 353 21.92 1.44 13.28
C GLY A 353 22.87 0.23 13.23
N GLN A 354 22.78 -0.70 14.19
CA GLN A 354 23.73 -1.82 14.32
C GLN A 354 23.99 -2.57 13.01
N PRO A 355 22.99 -2.95 12.20
CA PRO A 355 23.22 -3.67 10.95
C PRO A 355 24.19 -2.91 10.03
N TYR A 356 24.04 -1.59 9.90
CA TYR A 356 24.76 -0.78 8.93
C TYR A 356 26.19 -0.44 9.37
N TRP A 357 26.38 0.05 10.61
CA TRP A 357 27.74 0.40 11.05
C TRP A 357 28.61 -0.84 11.32
N SER A 358 28.02 -1.97 11.72
CA SER A 358 28.79 -3.21 11.90
C SER A 358 29.14 -3.88 10.55
N TRP A 359 28.22 -3.90 9.57
CA TRP A 359 28.53 -4.29 8.18
C TRP A 359 29.62 -3.42 7.54
N TYR A 360 29.63 -2.12 7.85
CA TYR A 360 30.68 -1.23 7.35
C TYR A 360 32.06 -1.59 7.92
N GLY A 361 32.10 -2.14 9.14
CA GLY A 361 33.31 -2.60 9.84
C GLY A 361 33.57 -1.95 11.20
N PHE A 362 32.67 -1.09 11.70
CA PHE A 362 32.81 -0.46 13.01
C PHE A 362 32.50 -1.44 14.15
N LYS A 363 33.29 -1.38 15.22
CA LYS A 363 33.17 -2.25 16.41
C LYS A 363 32.22 -1.70 17.50
N GLY A 364 31.58 -0.56 17.23
CA GLY A 364 30.68 0.12 18.14
C GLY A 364 29.92 1.24 17.42
N ARG A 365 28.90 1.79 18.08
CA ARG A 365 27.99 2.79 17.48
C ARG A 365 28.74 4.06 17.06
N VAL A 366 28.56 4.44 15.80
CA VAL A 366 29.00 5.71 15.18
C VAL A 366 27.79 6.41 14.56
N GLU A 367 27.93 7.64 14.08
CA GLU A 367 26.90 8.22 13.21
C GLU A 367 26.81 7.40 11.91
N TRP A 368 25.60 6.93 11.57
CA TRP A 368 25.45 5.78 10.67
C TRP A 368 24.63 6.06 9.40
N CYS A 369 24.28 7.31 9.10
CA CYS A 369 23.58 7.72 7.88
C CYS A 369 24.32 7.28 6.59
N ALA A 370 25.60 7.60 6.47
CA ALA A 370 26.43 7.18 5.33
C ALA A 370 26.65 5.64 5.29
N CYS A 371 26.74 4.99 6.44
CA CYS A 371 26.80 3.52 6.53
C CYS A 371 25.52 2.88 6.01
N PHE A 372 24.35 3.45 6.34
CA PHE A 372 23.04 3.03 5.86
C PHE A 372 22.93 3.18 4.34
N VAL A 373 23.29 4.35 3.78
CA VAL A 373 23.28 4.56 2.33
C VAL A 373 24.21 3.59 1.60
N SER A 374 25.42 3.38 2.13
CA SER A 374 26.37 2.40 1.60
C SER A 374 25.82 0.96 1.68
N TRP A 375 25.12 0.61 2.78
CA TRP A 375 24.50 -0.70 2.93
C TRP A 375 23.35 -0.90 1.93
N CYS A 376 22.49 0.11 1.74
CA CYS A 376 21.43 0.07 0.74
C CYS A 376 21.99 -0.08 -0.69
N ALA A 377 23.10 0.60 -1.00
CA ALA A 377 23.80 0.44 -2.27
C ALA A 377 24.42 -0.96 -2.43
N ASP A 378 24.97 -1.55 -1.36
CA ASP A 378 25.45 -2.93 -1.33
C ASP A 378 24.33 -3.92 -1.64
N GLN A 379 23.15 -3.74 -1.03
CA GLN A 379 21.97 -4.58 -1.28
C GLN A 379 21.38 -4.40 -2.70
N CYS A 380 21.92 -3.49 -3.51
CA CYS A 380 21.54 -3.33 -4.92
C CYS A 380 22.67 -3.70 -5.89
N GLY A 381 23.84 -4.14 -5.40
CA GLY A 381 25.03 -4.33 -6.23
C GLY A 381 25.67 -3.03 -6.74
N TYR A 382 25.25 -1.87 -6.23
CA TYR A 382 25.67 -0.55 -6.71
C TYR A 382 27.08 -0.14 -6.26
N LEU A 383 27.60 -0.81 -5.23
CA LEU A 383 29.02 -0.77 -4.88
C LEU A 383 29.89 -1.58 -5.85
N GLU A 384 29.42 -2.75 -6.27
CA GLU A 384 30.15 -3.64 -7.19
C GLU A 384 30.18 -3.06 -8.62
N SER A 385 29.04 -2.56 -9.11
CA SER A 385 28.97 -1.86 -10.39
C SER A 385 29.66 -0.48 -10.38
N GLY A 386 30.05 0.03 -9.20
CA GLY A 386 30.80 1.27 -9.05
C GLY A 386 30.03 2.55 -9.36
N ILE A 387 28.69 2.49 -9.34
CA ILE A 387 27.81 3.65 -9.57
C ILE A 387 27.54 4.44 -8.29
N ILE A 388 27.72 3.84 -7.11
CA ILE A 388 27.73 4.49 -5.80
C ILE A 388 29.00 4.04 -5.04
N PRO A 389 29.73 4.95 -4.36
CA PRO A 389 30.90 4.56 -3.54
C PRO A 389 30.48 3.89 -2.23
N LYS A 390 31.40 3.12 -1.61
CA LYS A 390 31.28 2.75 -0.19
C LYS A 390 31.88 3.86 0.67
N PHE A 391 31.10 4.51 1.53
CA PHE A 391 31.51 5.64 2.36
C PHE A 391 30.84 5.66 3.74
N SER A 392 31.58 6.11 4.76
CA SER A 392 31.06 6.32 6.12
C SER A 392 31.09 7.79 6.56
N LEU A 393 31.74 8.67 5.79
CA LEU A 393 31.74 10.12 6.01
C LEU A 393 30.97 10.78 4.85
N CYS A 394 29.98 11.61 5.16
CA CYS A 394 29.14 12.24 4.14
C CYS A 394 29.97 13.08 3.15
N SER A 395 31.05 13.71 3.62
CA SER A 395 32.04 14.44 2.80
C SER A 395 32.69 13.59 1.71
N ASP A 396 32.94 12.30 1.96
CA ASP A 396 33.57 11.40 0.99
C ASP A 396 32.61 11.10 -0.16
N GLY A 397 31.33 10.90 0.15
CA GLY A 397 30.26 10.80 -0.84
C GLY A 397 30.18 12.06 -1.71
N VAL A 398 30.07 13.24 -1.08
CA VAL A 398 30.06 14.55 -1.78
C VAL A 398 31.27 14.71 -2.71
N ASN A 399 32.47 14.41 -2.22
CA ASN A 399 33.71 14.53 -2.98
C ASN A 399 33.74 13.57 -4.19
N TRP A 400 33.22 12.34 -4.02
CA TRP A 400 33.14 11.35 -5.10
C TRP A 400 32.20 11.81 -6.22
N PHE A 401 30.97 12.23 -5.90
CA PHE A 401 30.01 12.71 -6.90
C PHE A 401 30.50 13.97 -7.61
N LYS A 402 31.13 14.92 -6.88
CA LYS A 402 31.78 16.08 -7.50
C LYS A 402 32.92 15.68 -8.44
N GLY A 403 33.78 14.75 -8.02
CA GLY A 403 34.88 14.23 -8.84
C GLY A 403 34.43 13.50 -10.11
N LYS A 404 33.20 12.96 -10.11
CA LYS A 404 32.55 12.33 -11.28
C LYS A 404 31.79 13.32 -12.19
N GLY A 405 31.64 14.58 -11.79
CA GLY A 405 30.72 15.53 -12.47
C GLY A 405 29.24 15.21 -12.26
N GLN A 406 28.92 14.40 -11.25
CA GLN A 406 27.59 13.90 -10.89
C GLN A 406 27.01 14.65 -9.68
N TRP A 407 27.28 15.95 -9.57
CA TRP A 407 26.87 16.78 -8.44
C TRP A 407 25.91 17.89 -8.87
N GLN A 408 24.84 18.08 -8.12
CA GLN A 408 23.87 19.16 -8.30
C GLN A 408 23.73 19.98 -7.02
N ASP A 409 23.44 21.28 -7.16
CA ASP A 409 23.18 22.14 -6.01
C ASP A 409 21.74 21.98 -5.47
N LYS A 410 21.49 22.52 -4.29
CA LYS A 410 20.20 22.38 -3.56
C LYS A 410 18.94 22.81 -4.32
N ASN A 411 19.05 23.64 -5.36
CA ASN A 411 17.91 24.11 -6.15
C ASN A 411 17.51 23.14 -7.27
N TYR A 412 18.31 22.10 -7.52
CA TYR A 412 17.96 21.00 -8.39
C TYR A 412 16.70 20.28 -7.89
N GLU A 413 15.84 19.88 -8.82
CA GLU A 413 14.68 19.02 -8.56
C GLU A 413 15.14 17.56 -8.67
N PRO A 414 15.32 16.84 -7.54
CA PRO A 414 16.01 15.55 -7.53
C PRO A 414 15.13 14.42 -8.03
N GLN A 415 15.77 13.40 -8.58
CA GLN A 415 15.12 12.18 -9.02
C GLN A 415 15.13 11.13 -7.90
N THR A 416 14.15 10.23 -7.93
CA THR A 416 14.18 8.96 -7.18
C THR A 416 15.56 8.31 -7.31
N GLY A 417 16.14 7.86 -6.21
CA GLY A 417 17.47 7.24 -6.15
C GLY A 417 18.65 8.20 -5.95
N ASP A 418 18.50 9.50 -6.21
CA ASP A 418 19.58 10.46 -5.91
C ASP A 418 19.94 10.46 -4.43
N LEU A 419 21.19 10.79 -4.12
CA LEU A 419 21.64 10.93 -2.73
C LEU A 419 21.60 12.40 -2.32
N ILE A 420 20.81 12.72 -1.31
CA ILE A 420 20.67 14.07 -0.75
C ILE A 420 21.63 14.26 0.41
N PHE A 421 22.36 15.37 0.44
CA PHE A 421 23.32 15.71 1.48
C PHE A 421 22.93 17.02 2.17
N PHE A 422 23.18 17.11 3.48
CA PHE A 422 22.77 18.23 4.31
C PHE A 422 23.94 18.93 5.01
N ASP A 423 23.79 20.23 5.20
CA ASP A 423 24.62 21.13 6.00
C ASP A 423 23.66 21.91 6.90
N TRP A 424 23.44 21.41 8.11
CA TRP A 424 22.49 21.94 9.08
C TRP A 424 23.05 23.14 9.84
N GLY A 425 24.38 23.22 9.99
CA GLY A 425 25.09 24.33 10.64
C GLY A 425 25.32 25.56 9.74
N HIS A 426 25.28 25.38 8.42
CA HIS A 426 25.73 26.34 7.40
C HIS A 426 27.22 26.71 7.56
N ASP A 427 28.02 25.80 8.10
CA ASP A 427 29.46 25.96 8.34
C ASP A 427 30.33 25.26 7.27
N GLY A 428 29.70 24.57 6.32
CA GLY A 428 30.36 23.79 5.27
C GLY A 428 30.72 22.36 5.67
N SER A 429 30.37 21.92 6.88
CA SER A 429 30.31 20.51 7.27
C SER A 429 29.18 19.80 6.50
N ILE A 430 29.36 18.51 6.24
CA ILE A 430 28.31 17.66 5.65
C ILE A 430 27.80 16.74 6.75
N ASP A 431 26.72 17.16 7.41
CA ASP A 431 26.23 16.55 8.65
C ASP A 431 25.43 15.27 8.40
N HIS A 432 24.75 15.17 7.26
CA HIS A 432 23.82 14.08 6.99
C HIS A 432 23.73 13.71 5.51
N VAL A 433 23.27 12.48 5.25
CA VAL A 433 23.00 11.96 3.91
C VAL A 433 21.77 11.04 3.94
N GLY A 434 20.92 11.15 2.92
CA GLY A 434 19.74 10.33 2.72
C GLY A 434 19.60 9.85 1.27
N ILE A 435 18.60 9.00 1.02
CA ILE A 435 18.22 8.54 -0.32
C ILE A 435 16.92 9.25 -0.71
N VAL A 436 16.87 9.85 -1.90
CA VAL A 436 15.66 10.50 -2.41
C VAL A 436 14.64 9.44 -2.85
N GLU A 437 13.49 9.42 -2.19
CA GLU A 437 12.36 8.56 -2.56
C GLU A 437 11.70 9.09 -3.84
N LYS A 438 11.37 10.38 -3.84
CA LYS A 438 10.74 11.10 -4.95
C LYS A 438 10.80 12.62 -4.74
N CYS A 439 10.56 13.39 -5.80
CA CYS A 439 10.27 14.82 -5.69
C CYS A 439 8.93 15.12 -6.38
N GLU A 440 8.04 15.83 -5.69
CA GLU A 440 6.72 16.22 -6.19
C GLU A 440 6.35 17.61 -5.66
N ASN A 441 5.83 18.49 -6.53
CA ASN A 441 5.33 19.83 -6.16
C ASN A 441 6.36 20.70 -5.39
N GLY A 442 7.65 20.60 -5.74
CA GLY A 442 8.73 21.33 -5.06
C GLY A 442 9.07 20.82 -3.65
N THR A 443 8.59 19.63 -3.28
CA THR A 443 8.95 18.93 -2.05
C THR A 443 9.70 17.64 -2.39
N VAL A 444 10.92 17.49 -1.87
CA VAL A 444 11.66 16.24 -1.90
C VAL A 444 11.27 15.36 -0.71
N TYR A 445 11.02 14.09 -0.97
CA TYR A 445 10.76 13.04 0.01
C TYR A 445 11.96 12.10 0.04
N THR A 446 12.33 11.65 1.23
CA THR A 446 13.62 10.99 1.49
C THR A 446 13.46 9.83 2.46
N VAL A 447 14.35 8.84 2.35
CA VAL A 447 14.53 7.79 3.36
C VAL A 447 15.92 7.94 3.97
N GLU A 448 15.96 8.10 5.28
CA GLU A 448 17.13 8.53 6.03
C GLU A 448 17.43 7.59 7.19
N GLY A 449 18.60 6.94 7.17
CA GLY A 449 19.17 6.28 8.32
C GLY A 449 19.75 7.28 9.31
N ASN A 450 19.74 6.96 10.60
CA ASN A 450 20.20 7.83 11.70
C ASN A 450 19.39 9.15 11.86
N SER A 451 18.18 9.22 11.31
CA SER A 451 17.28 10.35 11.47
C SER A 451 16.67 10.33 12.89
N GLY A 452 17.42 10.85 13.87
CA GLY A 452 17.11 10.67 15.29
C GLY A 452 17.26 9.21 15.72
N ASP A 453 18.45 8.64 15.47
CA ASP A 453 18.89 7.26 15.73
C ASP A 453 17.95 6.14 15.22
N ALA A 454 17.16 6.43 14.18
CA ALA A 454 16.31 5.46 13.50
C ALA A 454 16.25 5.71 11.98
N CYS A 455 15.81 4.71 11.21
CA CYS A 455 15.47 4.87 9.80
C CYS A 455 14.07 5.50 9.66
N LYS A 456 13.94 6.66 9.02
CA LYS A 456 12.68 7.40 8.87
C LYS A 456 12.48 7.93 7.46
N GLN A 457 11.22 8.13 7.06
CA GLN A 457 10.89 9.02 5.95
C GLN A 457 10.90 10.47 6.43
N GLN A 458 11.47 11.37 5.62
CA GLN A 458 11.45 12.81 5.85
C GLN A 458 11.04 13.55 4.57
N SER A 459 10.69 14.84 4.70
CA SER A 459 10.44 15.69 3.53
C SER A 459 10.92 17.12 3.72
N TYR A 460 11.43 17.72 2.65
CA TYR A 460 12.05 19.05 2.64
C TYR A 460 11.60 19.84 1.40
N PRO A 461 11.49 21.18 1.48
CA PRO A 461 11.38 22.01 0.29
C PRO A 461 12.64 21.90 -0.57
N VAL A 462 12.48 21.79 -1.90
CA VAL A 462 13.59 21.98 -2.84
C VAL A 462 14.18 23.38 -2.64
N GLY A 463 15.51 23.50 -2.65
CA GLY A 463 16.22 24.75 -2.35
C GLY A 463 16.33 25.10 -0.85
N SER A 464 15.83 24.26 0.07
CA SER A 464 15.95 24.46 1.52
C SER A 464 17.39 24.78 1.94
N SER A 465 17.59 25.71 2.88
CA SER A 465 18.92 26.12 3.32
C SER A 465 19.74 24.98 3.94
N SER A 466 19.07 24.02 4.58
CA SER A 466 19.66 22.83 5.17
C SER A 466 20.20 21.81 4.16
N ILE A 467 19.79 21.90 2.89
CA ILE A 467 20.27 21.01 1.83
C ILE A 467 21.59 21.58 1.28
N TYR A 468 22.64 20.77 1.33
CA TYR A 468 23.95 21.10 0.76
C TYR A 468 23.96 20.84 -0.75
N GLY A 469 23.34 19.74 -1.19
CA GLY A 469 23.15 19.39 -2.60
C GLY A 469 22.90 17.90 -2.79
N TYR A 470 23.04 17.44 -4.04
CA TYR A 470 22.68 16.08 -4.45
C TYR A 470 23.80 15.39 -5.24
N GLY A 471 24.03 14.11 -4.94
CA GLY A 471 24.78 13.19 -5.79
C GLY A 471 23.83 12.47 -6.75
N VAL A 472 23.98 12.71 -8.05
CA VAL A 472 23.12 12.14 -9.10
C VAL A 472 23.70 10.82 -9.58
N VAL A 473 23.03 9.72 -9.25
CA VAL A 473 23.53 8.37 -9.54
C VAL A 473 23.21 7.99 -10.99
N ALA A 474 24.22 7.48 -11.71
CA ALA A 474 24.05 6.95 -13.07
C ALA A 474 23.77 5.45 -12.99
N TYR A 475 22.49 5.10 -12.90
CA TYR A 475 21.96 3.74 -12.92
C TYR A 475 22.06 3.09 -14.30
#